data_AF-A0A386THM8-F1
#
_entry.id   AF-A0A386THM8-F1
#
_cell.length_a   1.000
_cell.length_b   1.000
_cell.length_c   1.000
_cell.angle_alpha   90.00
_cell.angle_beta   90.00
_cell.angle_gamma   90.00
#
_symmetry.space_group_name_H-M   'P 1'
#
loop_
_entity.id
_entity.type
_entity.pdbx_description
1 polymer ?
#
loop_
_entity_poly.entity_id
_entity_poly.type
_entity_poly.pdbx_seq_one_letter_code
_entity_poly.pdbx_strand_id
1 'polypeptide(L)'
;MKNEGYIFVLCLTGVLILACVMGRPSFLSDDNKFLREFVDSDLLSFLGVVLTLSIGLLAQLFLSVEKLTDRLGRDAISSIRSELRSTARTLLIIFAITMALVFIKPILPQVDVHLAILNGLVVFLVVFYLCILSDVILSVFDFDI
;
A
#
# COMPACT_ATOMS: atom_id res chain seq x y z
N MET A 1 15.59 -0.71 -12.22
CA MET A 1 14.65 -0.50 -13.34
C MET A 1 13.19 -0.94 -13.07
N LYS A 2 12.79 -1.28 -11.82
CA LYS A 2 11.41 -1.71 -11.50
C LYS A 2 10.42 -0.58 -11.11
N ASN A 3 10.87 0.66 -10.89
CA ASN A 3 10.02 1.76 -10.41
C ASN A 3 9.07 2.37 -11.45
N GLU A 4 9.40 2.34 -12.75
CA GLU A 4 8.59 3.03 -13.77
C GLU A 4 7.20 2.40 -13.95
N GLY A 5 7.12 1.07 -13.84
CA GLY A 5 5.84 0.35 -13.90
C GLY A 5 4.91 0.71 -12.75
N TYR A 6 5.42 0.76 -11.52
CA TYR A 6 4.62 1.12 -10.35
C TYR A 6 4.16 2.59 -10.40
N ILE A 7 5.04 3.50 -10.82
CA ILE A 7 4.67 4.91 -11.00
C ILE A 7 3.56 5.02 -12.05
N PHE A 8 3.67 4.31 -13.18
CA PHE A 8 2.63 4.29 -14.20
C PHE A 8 1.29 3.77 -13.66
N VAL A 9 1.30 2.65 -12.92
CA VAL A 9 0.07 2.09 -12.31
C VAL A 9 -0.55 3.07 -11.32
N LEU A 10 0.27 3.73 -10.48
CA LEU A 10 -0.21 4.72 -9.51
C LEU A 10 -0.82 5.94 -10.22
N CYS A 11 -0.12 6.49 -11.22
CA CYS A 11 -0.62 7.62 -11.99
C CYS A 11 -1.93 7.27 -12.70
N LEU A 12 -1.98 6.11 -13.36
CA LEU A 12 -3.19 5.64 -14.04
C LEU A 12 -4.36 5.49 -13.06
N THR A 13 -4.11 4.87 -11.90
CA THR A 13 -5.12 4.69 -10.85
C THR A 13 -5.62 6.04 -10.34
N GLY A 14 -4.72 6.98 -10.07
CA GLY A 14 -5.08 8.34 -9.64
C GLY A 14 -5.92 9.09 -10.67
N VAL A 15 -5.56 9.01 -11.95
CA VAL A 15 -6.32 9.64 -13.05
C VAL A 15 -7.71 9.02 -13.18
N LEU A 16 -7.82 7.70 -13.11
CA LEU A 16 -9.11 7.00 -13.17
C LEU A 16 -10.02 7.40 -12.00
N ILE A 17 -9.48 7.47 -10.78
CA ILE A 17 -10.23 7.90 -9.60
C ILE A 17 -10.72 9.34 -9.76
N LEU A 18 -9.84 10.26 -10.20
CA LEU A 18 -10.21 11.65 -10.44
C LEU A 18 -11.30 11.76 -11.52
N ALA A 19 -11.17 11.02 -12.62
CA ALA A 19 -12.16 10.99 -13.69
C ALA A 19 -13.52 10.48 -13.19
N CYS A 20 -13.54 9.45 -12.34
CA CYS A 20 -14.76 8.94 -11.73
C CYS A 20 -15.38 9.95 -10.74
N VAL A 21 -14.58 10.61 -9.89
CA VAL A 21 -15.06 11.63 -8.96
C VAL A 21 -15.70 12.81 -9.69
N MET A 22 -15.09 13.27 -10.79
CA MET A 22 -15.60 14.41 -11.57
C MET A 22 -16.76 14.05 -12.50
N GLY A 23 -16.69 12.89 -13.15
CA GLY A 23 -17.66 12.49 -14.18
C GLY A 23 -18.90 11.79 -13.62
N ARG A 24 -18.73 10.95 -12.59
CA ARG A 24 -19.83 10.17 -12.00
C ARG A 24 -19.49 9.69 -10.60
N PRO A 25 -19.61 10.56 -9.58
CA PRO A 25 -19.19 10.25 -8.21
C PRO A 25 -19.92 9.04 -7.60
N SER A 26 -21.12 8.70 -8.08
CA SER A 26 -21.90 7.54 -7.60
C SER A 26 -21.23 6.18 -7.80
N PHE A 27 -20.22 6.06 -8.67
CA PHE A 27 -19.43 4.84 -8.78
C PHE A 27 -18.47 4.63 -7.61
N LEU A 28 -18.00 5.73 -7.02
CA LEU A 28 -17.04 5.76 -5.93
C LEU A 28 -17.68 6.15 -4.57
N SER A 29 -18.90 6.69 -4.57
CA SER A 29 -19.64 6.98 -3.34
C SER A 29 -20.20 5.70 -2.70
N ASP A 30 -20.84 5.86 -1.56
CA ASP A 30 -21.47 4.76 -0.83
C ASP A 30 -22.75 4.21 -1.49
N ASP A 31 -23.15 4.75 -2.65
CA ASP A 31 -24.12 4.11 -3.56
C ASP A 31 -23.59 2.77 -4.07
N ASN A 32 -22.27 2.64 -4.20
CA ASN A 32 -21.60 1.40 -4.50
C ASN A 32 -21.50 0.55 -3.22
N LYS A 33 -22.45 -0.38 -3.05
CA LYS A 33 -22.51 -1.27 -1.89
C LYS A 33 -21.20 -2.03 -1.64
N PHE A 34 -20.53 -2.49 -2.71
CA PHE A 34 -19.25 -3.19 -2.58
C PHE A 34 -18.19 -2.28 -1.97
N LEU A 35 -18.05 -1.06 -2.52
CA LEU A 35 -17.04 -0.12 -2.05
C LEU A 35 -17.31 0.33 -0.62
N ARG A 36 -18.59 0.53 -0.28
CA ARG A 36 -19.03 0.86 1.07
C ARG A 36 -18.66 -0.23 2.07
N GLU A 37 -19.12 -1.46 1.84
CA GLU A 37 -18.84 -2.60 2.72
C GLU A 37 -17.34 -2.85 2.84
N PHE A 38 -16.63 -2.80 1.71
CA PHE A 38 -15.18 -2.97 1.70
C PHE A 38 -14.47 -1.92 2.55
N VAL A 39 -14.75 -0.64 2.35
CA VAL A 39 -14.07 0.46 3.08
C VAL A 39 -14.47 0.49 4.55
N ASP A 40 -15.73 0.15 4.89
CA ASP A 40 -16.27 0.29 6.24
C ASP A 40 -15.87 -0.87 7.17
N SER A 41 -15.97 -2.13 6.72
CA SER A 41 -15.75 -3.32 7.58
C SER A 41 -14.53 -4.14 7.21
N ASP A 42 -14.29 -4.35 5.92
CA ASP A 42 -13.39 -5.42 5.49
C ASP A 42 -11.95 -4.93 5.27
N LEU A 43 -11.80 -3.65 4.95
CA LEU A 43 -10.52 -3.05 4.59
C LEU A 43 -9.49 -3.15 5.71
N LEU A 44 -9.84 -2.85 6.96
CA LEU A 44 -8.87 -2.93 8.07
C LEU A 44 -8.42 -4.37 8.31
N SER A 45 -9.36 -5.32 8.25
CA SER A 45 -9.06 -6.75 8.38
C SER A 45 -8.14 -7.22 7.26
N PHE A 46 -8.45 -6.86 6.02
CA PHE A 46 -7.62 -7.15 4.86
C PHE A 46 -6.22 -6.55 5.01
N LEU A 47 -6.14 -5.24 5.27
CA LEU A 47 -4.87 -4.53 5.37
C LEU A 47 -4.03 -5.03 6.55
N GLY A 48 -4.67 -5.41 7.66
CA GLY A 48 -4.02 -6.02 8.82
C GLY A 48 -3.38 -7.36 8.48
N VAL A 49 -4.09 -8.26 7.81
CA VAL A 49 -3.56 -9.55 7.36
C VAL A 49 -2.38 -9.33 6.42
N VAL A 50 -2.54 -8.47 5.42
CA VAL A 50 -1.48 -8.23 4.44
C VAL A 50 -0.26 -7.58 5.10
N LEU A 51 -0.44 -6.67 6.07
CA LEU A 51 0.66 -6.09 6.84
C LEU A 51 1.42 -7.12 7.66
N THR A 52 0.71 -8.01 8.36
CA THR A 52 1.36 -9.08 9.13
C THR A 52 2.21 -9.96 8.22
N LEU A 53 1.69 -10.36 7.05
CA LEU A 53 2.45 -11.12 6.06
C LEU A 53 3.67 -10.33 5.55
N SER A 54 3.49 -9.04 5.24
CA SER A 54 4.55 -8.16 4.75
C SER A 54 5.70 -8.03 5.74
N ILE A 55 5.41 -7.88 7.03
CA ILE A 55 6.41 -7.81 8.09
C ILE A 55 7.17 -9.14 8.22
N GLY A 56 6.46 -10.27 8.13
CA GLY A 56 7.08 -11.59 8.13
C GLY A 56 8.07 -11.77 6.98
N LEU A 57 7.67 -11.41 5.76
CA LEU A 57 8.53 -11.45 4.57
C LEU A 57 9.75 -10.52 4.74
N LEU A 58 9.53 -9.32 5.26
CA LEU A 58 10.61 -8.36 5.47
C LEU A 58 11.62 -8.86 6.52
N ALA A 59 11.15 -9.50 7.59
CA ALA A 59 12.02 -10.10 8.60
C ALA A 59 12.89 -11.22 8.01
N GLN A 60 12.32 -12.08 7.15
CA GLN A 60 13.07 -13.10 6.42
C GLN A 60 14.12 -12.48 5.49
N LEU A 61 13.77 -11.39 4.81
CA LEU A 61 14.69 -10.65 3.93
C LEU A 61 15.85 -10.03 4.74
N PHE A 62 15.57 -9.40 5.88
CA PHE A 62 16.60 -8.87 6.79
C PHE A 62 17.60 -9.96 7.24
N LEU A 63 17.11 -11.15 7.60
CA LEU A 63 17.96 -12.28 7.98
C LEU A 63 18.82 -12.77 6.81
N SER A 64 18.27 -12.79 5.59
CA SER A 64 18.98 -13.22 4.39
C SER A 64 20.10 -12.23 4.02
N VAL A 65 19.84 -10.93 4.17
CA VAL A 65 20.83 -9.87 3.97
C VAL A 65 21.94 -9.92 5.04
N GLU A 66 21.63 -10.27 6.29
CA GLU A 66 22.66 -10.48 7.32
C GLU A 66 23.63 -11.59 6.94
N LYS A 67 23.12 -12.75 6.48
CA LYS A 67 23.96 -13.87 6.02
C LYS A 67 24.86 -13.50 4.84
N LEU A 68 24.38 -12.64 3.93
CA LEU A 68 25.18 -12.11 2.82
C LEU A 68 26.25 -11.12 3.30
N THR A 69 26.02 -10.42 4.41
CA THR A 69 26.98 -9.49 5.01
C THR A 69 28.25 -10.19 5.44
N ASP A 70 28.12 -11.39 6.02
CA ASP A 70 29.25 -12.23 6.43
C ASP A 70 30.12 -12.67 5.25
N ARG A 71 29.58 -12.66 4.02
CA ARG A 71 30.28 -13.08 2.79
C ARG A 71 30.84 -11.92 1.96
N LEU A 72 30.12 -10.81 1.86
CA LEU A 72 30.41 -9.72 0.92
C LEU A 72 31.01 -8.47 1.58
N GLY A 73 31.05 -8.41 2.91
CA GLY A 73 31.52 -7.24 3.66
C GLY A 73 30.43 -6.19 3.90
N ARG A 74 30.66 -5.34 4.92
CA ARG A 74 29.62 -4.45 5.47
C ARG A 74 29.23 -3.27 4.56
N ASP A 75 30.16 -2.77 3.75
CA ASP A 75 29.97 -1.51 3.03
C ASP A 75 28.91 -1.65 1.92
N ALA A 76 28.93 -2.75 1.15
CA ALA A 76 27.97 -3.01 0.09
C ALA A 76 26.53 -3.28 0.61
N ILE A 77 26.40 -3.79 1.84
CA ILE A 77 25.11 -4.21 2.40
C ILE A 77 24.39 -3.07 3.15
N SER A 78 25.14 -2.06 3.58
CA SER A 78 24.58 -0.92 4.32
C SER A 78 23.43 -0.21 3.56
N SER A 79 23.56 -0.06 2.25
CA SER A 79 22.52 0.52 1.38
C SER A 79 21.24 -0.33 1.39
N ILE A 80 21.36 -1.65 1.20
CA ILE A 80 20.23 -2.59 1.16
C ILE A 80 19.46 -2.56 2.48
N ARG A 81 20.15 -2.57 3.63
CA ARG A 81 19.48 -2.48 4.94
C ARG A 81 18.74 -1.16 5.13
N SER A 82 19.31 -0.06 4.64
CA SER A 82 18.68 1.26 4.73
C SER A 82 17.40 1.33 3.88
N GLU A 83 17.42 0.73 2.68
CA GLU A 83 16.28 0.64 1.78
C GLU A 83 15.17 -0.22 2.39
N LEU A 84 15.49 -1.42 2.91
CA LEU A 84 14.52 -2.29 3.57
C LEU A 84 13.84 -1.61 4.76
N ARG A 85 14.61 -0.87 5.56
CA ARG A 85 14.06 -0.11 6.70
C ARG A 85 13.14 1.01 6.23
N SER A 86 13.50 1.68 5.15
CA SER A 86 12.66 2.72 4.51
C SER A 86 11.35 2.13 4.00
N THR A 87 11.40 0.97 3.35
CA THR A 87 10.21 0.24 2.86
C THR A 87 9.31 -0.21 4.00
N ALA A 88 9.87 -0.78 5.07
CA ALA A 88 9.13 -1.13 6.29
C ALA A 88 8.37 0.07 6.87
N ARG A 89 9.07 1.21 6.97
CA ARG A 89 8.53 2.45 7.53
C ARG A 89 7.41 2.98 6.65
N THR A 90 7.58 2.93 5.33
CA THR A 90 6.59 3.39 4.35
C THR A 90 5.31 2.54 4.42
N LEU A 91 5.44 1.21 4.48
CA LEU A 91 4.30 0.30 4.66
C LEU A 91 3.51 0.61 5.92
N LEU A 92 4.21 0.83 7.04
CA LEU A 92 3.58 1.14 8.33
C LEU A 92 2.89 2.51 8.32
N ILE A 93 3.49 3.52 7.69
CA ILE A 93 2.89 4.85 7.53
C ILE A 93 1.62 4.77 6.67
N ILE A 94 1.66 4.08 5.53
CA ILE A 94 0.48 3.93 4.65
C ILE A 94 -0.64 3.19 5.38
N PHE A 95 -0.31 2.14 6.13
CA PHE A 95 -1.28 1.44 6.98
C PHE A 95 -1.94 2.38 7.98
N ALA A 96 -1.16 3.18 8.71
CA ALA A 96 -1.66 4.12 9.69
C ALA A 96 -2.54 5.22 9.07
N ILE A 97 -2.15 5.76 7.90
CA ILE A 97 -2.95 6.75 7.16
C ILE A 97 -4.27 6.15 6.68
N THR A 98 -4.24 4.94 6.12
CA THR A 98 -5.45 4.24 5.66
C THR A 98 -6.40 3.96 6.81
N MET A 99 -5.86 3.49 7.94
CA MET A 99 -6.62 3.30 9.17
C MET A 99 -7.27 4.61 9.64
N ALA A 100 -6.51 5.71 9.70
CA ALA A 100 -7.03 7.02 10.08
C ALA A 100 -8.16 7.49 9.14
N LEU A 101 -8.03 7.28 7.82
CA LEU A 101 -9.07 7.64 6.85
C LEU A 101 -10.38 6.89 7.09
N VAL A 102 -10.33 5.59 7.39
CA VAL A 102 -11.53 4.80 7.69
C VAL A 102 -12.21 5.30 8.97
N PHE A 103 -11.43 5.69 10.00
CA PHE A 103 -12.00 6.29 11.21
C PHE A 103 -12.57 7.70 10.99
N ILE A 104 -12.01 8.49 10.07
CA ILE A 104 -12.48 9.83 9.75
C ILE A 104 -13.75 9.80 8.88
N LYS A 105 -13.90 8.78 8.01
CA LYS A 105 -15.05 8.62 7.10
C LYS A 105 -16.42 8.86 7.78
N PRO A 106 -16.78 8.22 8.91
CA PRO A 106 -18.09 8.41 9.53
C PRO A 106 -18.33 9.82 10.10
N ILE A 107 -17.26 10.62 10.27
CA ILE A 107 -17.34 11.99 10.82
C ILE A 107 -17.67 13.00 9.71
N LEU A 108 -17.39 12.66 8.45
CA LEU A 108 -17.60 13.58 7.33
C LEU A 108 -19.07 13.71 6.95
N PRO A 109 -19.48 14.88 6.42
CA PRO A 109 -20.80 15.07 5.87
C PRO A 109 -21.09 14.05 4.77
N GLN A 110 -22.29 13.47 4.79
CA GLN A 110 -22.78 12.45 3.83
C GLN A 110 -23.13 13.09 2.47
N VAL A 111 -22.14 13.73 1.86
CA VAL A 111 -22.22 14.32 0.51
C VAL A 111 -21.48 13.40 -0.43
N ASP A 112 -22.13 13.01 -1.53
CA ASP A 112 -21.62 12.01 -2.48
C ASP A 112 -20.19 12.28 -2.97
N VAL A 113 -19.85 13.56 -3.17
CA VAL A 113 -18.52 13.97 -3.60
C VAL A 113 -17.47 13.73 -2.52
N HIS A 114 -17.76 14.01 -1.25
CA HIS A 114 -16.83 13.76 -0.15
C HIS A 114 -16.60 12.27 0.06
N LEU A 115 -17.66 11.47 -0.01
CA LEU A 115 -17.59 10.01 0.08
C LEU A 115 -16.80 9.43 -1.09
N ALA A 116 -17.05 9.89 -2.32
CA ALA A 116 -16.32 9.45 -3.50
C ALA A 116 -14.82 9.79 -3.44
N ILE A 117 -14.47 10.98 -2.95
CA ILE A 117 -13.06 11.37 -2.74
C ILE A 117 -12.41 10.47 -1.70
N LEU A 118 -13.06 10.24 -0.56
CA LEU A 118 -12.47 9.45 0.53
C LEU A 118 -12.32 7.98 0.13
N ASN A 119 -13.38 7.36 -0.40
CA ASN A 119 -13.32 5.99 -0.89
C ASN A 119 -12.30 5.84 -2.03
N GLY A 120 -12.23 6.83 -2.94
CA GLY A 120 -11.20 6.88 -3.98
C GLY A 120 -9.79 6.94 -3.40
N LEU A 121 -9.53 7.81 -2.43
CA LEU A 121 -8.24 7.91 -1.76
C LEU A 121 -7.86 6.61 -1.06
N VAL A 122 -8.83 5.95 -0.42
CA VAL A 122 -8.64 4.65 0.21
C VAL A 122 -8.25 3.58 -0.82
N VAL A 123 -8.98 3.48 -1.94
CA VAL A 123 -8.64 2.56 -3.03
C VAL A 123 -7.23 2.85 -3.58
N PHE A 124 -6.88 4.12 -3.75
CA PHE A 124 -5.55 4.54 -4.17
C PHE A 124 -4.46 4.05 -3.21
N LEU A 125 -4.68 4.22 -1.90
CA LEU A 125 -3.73 3.76 -0.88
C LEU A 125 -3.61 2.23 -0.86
N VAL A 126 -4.69 1.49 -1.08
CA VAL A 126 -4.65 0.02 -1.20
C VAL A 126 -3.82 -0.40 -2.40
N VAL A 127 -4.04 0.21 -3.58
CA VAL A 127 -3.23 -0.08 -4.78
C VAL A 127 -1.76 0.25 -4.52
N PHE A 128 -1.48 1.40 -3.89
CA PHE A 128 -0.13 1.79 -3.54
C PHE A 128 0.54 0.80 -2.59
N TYR A 129 -0.20 0.34 -1.60
CA TYR A 129 0.23 -0.67 -0.66
C TYR A 129 0.58 -2.00 -1.37
N LEU A 130 -0.25 -2.45 -2.31
CA LEU A 130 -0.01 -3.65 -3.10
C LEU A 130 1.21 -3.53 -4.02
N CYS A 131 1.49 -2.34 -4.58
CA CYS A 131 2.70 -2.09 -5.35
C CYS A 131 3.95 -2.26 -4.49
N ILE A 132 3.99 -1.68 -3.29
CA ILE A 132 5.13 -1.81 -2.37
C ILE A 132 5.30 -3.27 -1.94
N LEU A 133 4.20 -3.95 -1.63
CA LEU A 133 4.24 -5.37 -1.28
C LEU A 133 4.80 -6.23 -2.41
N SER A 134 4.38 -5.98 -3.66
CA SER A 134 4.88 -6.71 -4.83
C SER A 134 6.39 -6.53 -4.98
N ASP A 135 6.89 -5.32 -4.72
CA ASP A 135 8.33 -5.03 -4.73
C ASP A 135 9.09 -5.81 -3.64
N VAL A 136 8.54 -5.87 -2.42
CA VAL A 136 9.11 -6.67 -1.32
C VAL A 136 9.11 -8.16 -1.68
N ILE A 137 7.99 -8.69 -2.18
CA ILE A 137 7.87 -10.11 -2.54
C ILE A 137 8.87 -10.48 -3.63
N LEU A 138 8.96 -9.69 -4.69
CA LEU A 138 9.92 -9.93 -5.78
C LEU A 138 11.36 -9.85 -5.27
N SER A 139 11.65 -8.92 -4.36
CA SER A 139 12.97 -8.82 -3.74
C SER A 139 13.30 -10.08 -2.94
N VAL A 140 12.38 -10.63 -2.14
CA VAL A 140 12.60 -11.90 -1.42
C VAL A 140 12.96 -13.03 -2.38
N PHE A 141 12.21 -13.19 -3.48
CA PHE A 141 12.47 -14.25 -4.46
C PHE A 141 13.77 -14.06 -5.23
N ASP A 142 14.18 -12.83 -5.51
CA ASP A 142 15.47 -12.53 -6.14
C ASP A 142 16.65 -12.90 -5.21
N PHE A 143 16.47 -12.99 -3.88
CA PHE A 143 17.51 -13.36 -2.90
C PHE A 143 17.58 -14.86 -2.55
N ASP A 144 16.59 -15.67 -2.95
CA ASP A 144 16.54 -17.12 -2.66
C ASP A 144 17.27 -17.98 -3.73
N ILE A 145 17.90 -17.36 -4.73
CA ILE A 145 18.72 -17.99 -5.79
C ILE A 145 20.20 -17.75 -5.52
#